data_AF-A0A498SZT6-F1
#
_entry.id   AF-A0A498SZT6-F1
#
_cell.length_a   1.000
_cell.length_b   1.000
_cell.length_c   1.000
_cell.angle_alpha   90.00
_cell.angle_beta   90.00
_cell.angle_gamma   90.00
#
_symmetry.space_group_name_H-M   'P 1'
#
loop_
_entity.id
_entity.type
_entity.pdbx_description
1 polymer ?
#
loop_
_entity_poly.entity_id
_entity_poly.type
_entity_poly.pdbx_seq_one_letter_code
_entity_poly.pdbx_strand_id
1 'polypeptide(L)'
;MATQSKTACFLVFQFGLLLNLAITIKLEDIINENEIDEETTLTDSDFAKAPEKEFNLTLLGIQIKSDPTMGNMSEGDIVLPNLKGFLDYPNSRLERSAVRQFYRRWPNGKIPYAISSRYGPYSRSVIAKAMKKFHEISCVRFIPRVHDKHNDYLYIMPHDGCYSLVGRAGGR
;
A
#
# COMPACT_ATOMS: atom_id res chain seq x y z
N MET A 1 10.58 22.92 -70.18
CA MET A 1 10.07 23.82 -69.13
C MET A 1 9.99 23.00 -67.84
N ALA A 2 10.74 23.39 -66.80
CA ALA A 2 10.63 22.99 -65.38
C ALA A 2 10.76 21.47 -65.04
N THR A 3 11.94 20.95 -64.69
CA THR A 3 12.59 20.86 -63.34
C THR A 3 12.31 19.58 -62.54
N GLN A 4 13.37 18.76 -62.39
CA GLN A 4 13.92 18.08 -61.18
C GLN A 4 12.96 17.33 -60.21
N SER A 5 13.15 16.01 -59.98
CA SER A 5 14.19 15.35 -59.14
C SER A 5 13.98 15.52 -57.62
N LYS A 6 13.64 14.44 -56.90
CA LYS A 6 14.53 13.76 -55.93
C LYS A 6 13.80 12.67 -55.10
N THR A 7 14.44 11.52 -55.12
CA THR A 7 14.40 10.38 -54.20
C THR A 7 14.37 10.76 -52.71
N ALA A 8 13.68 9.94 -51.90
CA ALA A 8 13.86 9.71 -50.46
C ALA A 8 13.73 10.90 -49.49
N CYS A 9 12.60 11.04 -48.78
CA CYS A 9 12.58 11.63 -47.43
C CYS A 9 11.25 11.48 -46.67
N PHE A 10 10.76 10.26 -46.36
CA PHE A 10 9.81 10.09 -45.22
C PHE A 10 10.03 8.78 -44.46
N LEU A 11 11.23 8.18 -44.60
CA LEU A 11 11.81 7.25 -43.62
C LEU A 11 12.57 8.02 -42.52
N VAL A 12 12.09 9.21 -42.15
CA VAL A 12 12.65 10.05 -41.08
C VAL A 12 11.51 10.53 -40.19
N PHE A 13 10.86 9.58 -39.52
CA PHE A 13 10.33 9.75 -38.16
C PHE A 13 10.31 8.39 -37.43
N GLN A 14 11.20 7.46 -37.81
CA GLN A 14 11.86 6.66 -36.78
C GLN A 14 12.63 7.65 -35.89
N PHE A 15 12.55 7.47 -34.58
CA PHE A 15 13.01 8.39 -33.53
C PHE A 15 12.08 9.56 -33.18
N GLY A 16 10.75 9.33 -33.20
CA GLY A 16 9.92 9.93 -32.16
C GLY A 16 10.35 9.33 -30.83
N LEU A 17 11.15 10.07 -30.07
CA LEU A 17 11.62 9.79 -28.71
C LEU A 17 10.61 8.90 -27.95
N LEU A 18 10.85 7.59 -27.94
CA LEU A 18 10.59 6.81 -26.75
C LEU A 18 11.63 7.32 -25.76
N LEU A 19 11.34 8.48 -25.15
CA LEU A 19 11.84 8.76 -23.82
C LEU A 19 11.30 7.60 -22.99
N ASN A 20 12.11 6.55 -22.88
CA ASN A 20 12.15 5.81 -21.65
C ASN A 20 12.41 6.88 -20.59
N LEU A 21 11.33 7.42 -20.00
CA LEU A 21 11.41 7.90 -18.64
C LEU A 21 11.80 6.65 -17.87
N ALA A 22 13.10 6.40 -17.75
CA ALA A 22 13.62 5.68 -16.63
C ALA A 22 13.13 6.50 -15.44
N ILE A 23 12.03 6.05 -14.83
CA ILE A 23 11.49 6.67 -13.63
C ILE A 23 12.60 6.50 -12.59
N THR A 24 13.36 7.56 -12.33
CA THR A 24 14.39 7.56 -11.30
C THR A 24 13.67 7.74 -9.98
N ILE A 25 13.35 6.62 -9.33
CA ILE A 25 12.81 6.60 -7.97
C ILE A 25 13.88 7.11 -7.02
N LYS A 26 13.49 8.00 -6.12
CA LYS A 26 14.32 8.54 -5.04
C LYS A 26 13.84 8.03 -3.68
N LEU A 27 14.65 8.26 -2.64
CA LEU A 27 14.28 7.85 -1.28
C LEU A 27 13.00 8.55 -0.81
N GLU A 28 12.82 9.85 -1.14
CA GLU A 28 11.60 10.59 -0.83
C GLU A 28 10.35 10.04 -1.54
N ASP A 29 10.50 9.30 -2.64
CA ASP A 29 9.37 8.63 -3.30
C ASP A 29 8.88 7.41 -2.52
N ILE A 30 9.73 6.87 -1.63
CA ILE A 30 9.43 5.75 -0.75
C ILE A 30 8.84 6.26 0.57
N ILE A 31 9.67 6.91 1.39
CA ILE A 31 9.27 7.49 2.67
C ILE A 31 9.99 8.84 2.82
N ASN A 32 9.23 9.88 3.09
CA ASN A 32 9.74 11.19 3.45
C ASN A 32 9.90 11.28 4.98
N GLU A 33 11.11 11.01 5.47
CA GLU A 33 11.45 11.06 6.91
C GLU A 33 11.40 12.49 7.50
N ASN A 34 11.48 13.52 6.66
CA ASN A 34 11.51 14.92 7.12
C ASN A 34 10.10 15.51 7.25
N GLU A 35 9.07 14.79 6.84
CA GLU A 35 7.69 15.24 6.85
C GLU A 35 7.01 14.94 8.19
N ILE A 36 6.22 15.89 8.66
CA ILE A 36 5.39 15.72 9.85
C ILE A 36 4.31 14.69 9.50
N ASP A 37 4.14 13.68 10.36
CA ASP A 37 3.16 12.62 10.13
C ASP A 37 1.73 13.14 10.34
N GLU A 38 0.98 13.23 9.25
CA GLU A 38 -0.41 13.64 9.21
C GLU A 38 -1.27 12.58 8.51
N GLU A 39 -2.57 12.53 8.82
CA GLU A 39 -3.49 11.63 8.16
C GLU A 39 -3.85 12.14 6.76
N THR A 40 -3.61 11.32 5.75
CA THR A 40 -4.04 11.53 4.37
C THR A 40 -4.74 10.29 3.81
N THR A 41 -5.24 10.37 2.57
CA THR A 41 -5.93 9.25 1.89
C THR A 41 -5.40 9.10 0.49
N LEU A 42 -5.62 7.94 -0.15
CA LEU A 42 -5.19 7.70 -1.52
C LEU A 42 -6.11 8.41 -2.51
N THR A 43 -5.51 8.92 -3.56
CA THR A 43 -6.15 9.61 -4.69
C THR A 43 -6.29 8.68 -5.88
N ASP A 44 -7.14 9.02 -6.84
CA ASP A 44 -7.25 8.27 -8.10
C ASP A 44 -5.92 8.17 -8.85
N SER A 45 -5.05 9.18 -8.72
CA SER A 45 -3.70 9.13 -9.29
C SER A 45 -2.83 8.06 -8.65
N ASP A 46 -2.99 7.77 -7.36
CA ASP A 46 -2.22 6.72 -6.67
C ASP A 46 -2.61 5.34 -7.23
N PHE A 47 -3.91 5.12 -7.48
CA PHE A 47 -4.42 3.88 -8.11
C PHE A 47 -4.02 3.75 -9.58
N ALA A 48 -3.98 4.85 -10.33
CA ALA A 48 -3.60 4.85 -11.74
C ALA A 48 -2.10 4.60 -11.97
N LYS A 49 -1.24 5.00 -11.02
CA LYS A 49 0.22 4.88 -11.12
C LYS A 49 0.78 3.58 -10.53
N ALA A 50 -0.08 2.66 -10.10
CA ALA A 50 0.33 1.38 -9.52
C ALA A 50 1.29 0.63 -10.47
N PRO A 51 2.53 0.32 -10.04
CA PRO A 51 3.51 -0.31 -10.92
C PRO A 51 3.14 -1.76 -11.18
N GLU A 52 3.32 -2.25 -12.42
CA GLU A 52 3.08 -3.67 -12.72
C GLU A 52 4.03 -4.57 -11.92
N LYS A 53 5.31 -4.20 -11.87
CA LYS A 53 6.36 -4.83 -11.07
C LYS A 53 6.94 -3.83 -10.08
N GLU A 54 7.15 -4.28 -8.85
CA GLU A 54 7.76 -3.46 -7.82
C GLU A 54 9.25 -3.23 -8.11
N PHE A 55 9.71 -2.02 -7.81
CA PHE A 55 11.09 -1.60 -7.90
C PHE A 55 11.93 -2.25 -6.79
N ASN A 56 13.16 -2.65 -7.13
CA ASN A 56 14.10 -3.19 -6.15
C ASN A 56 14.69 -2.06 -5.31
N LEU A 57 14.17 -1.88 -4.09
CA LEU A 57 14.58 -0.81 -3.16
C LEU A 57 16.06 -0.87 -2.77
N THR A 58 16.73 -2.04 -2.83
CA THR A 58 18.16 -2.17 -2.54
C THR A 58 19.02 -1.36 -3.52
N LEU A 59 18.52 -1.10 -4.74
CA LEU A 59 19.20 -0.24 -5.71
C LEU A 59 19.26 1.23 -5.28
N LEU A 60 18.43 1.64 -4.30
CA LEU A 60 18.45 2.98 -3.69
C LEU A 60 19.36 3.05 -2.46
N GLY A 61 20.12 2.00 -2.16
CA GLY A 61 20.94 1.92 -0.93
C GLY A 61 20.13 1.68 0.34
N ILE A 62 18.81 1.47 0.24
CA ILE A 62 17.94 1.17 1.37
C ILE A 62 18.32 -0.22 1.92
N GLN A 63 18.68 -0.26 3.21
CA GLN A 63 18.94 -1.50 3.93
C GLN A 63 17.61 -2.15 4.31
N ILE A 64 17.17 -3.10 3.47
CA ILE A 64 15.96 -3.89 3.74
C ILE A 64 16.33 -4.98 4.75
N LYS A 65 15.61 -5.07 5.87
CA LYS A 65 15.76 -6.20 6.81
C LYS A 65 15.45 -7.49 6.06
N SER A 66 16.29 -8.52 6.23
CA SER A 66 16.05 -9.84 5.62
C SER A 66 14.72 -10.45 6.10
N ASP A 67 14.35 -10.14 7.34
CA ASP A 67 13.05 -10.46 7.92
C ASP A 67 12.41 -9.15 8.41
N PRO A 68 11.32 -8.68 7.76
CA PRO A 68 10.61 -7.48 8.18
C PRO A 68 9.64 -7.74 9.35
N THR A 69 9.47 -8.99 9.78
CA THR A 69 8.64 -9.32 10.94
C THR A 69 9.29 -8.83 12.23
N MET A 70 8.45 -8.64 13.23
CA MET A 70 8.85 -8.21 14.57
C MET A 70 8.88 -9.45 15.47
N GLY A 71 9.83 -10.36 15.27
CA GLY A 71 9.85 -11.74 15.81
C GLY A 71 9.52 -11.98 17.30
N ASN A 72 9.37 -10.94 18.12
CA ASN A 72 8.78 -11.00 19.46
C ASN A 72 7.23 -10.93 19.49
N MET A 73 6.57 -10.72 18.36
CA MET A 73 5.11 -10.70 18.19
C MET A 73 4.56 -12.10 17.90
N SER A 74 3.25 -12.27 18.06
CA SER A 74 2.60 -13.56 17.73
C SER A 74 2.75 -13.85 16.24
N GLU A 75 3.13 -15.07 15.86
CA GLU A 75 3.47 -15.42 14.46
C GLU A 75 4.52 -14.50 13.80
N GLY A 76 5.25 -13.70 14.59
CA GLY A 76 6.26 -12.76 14.12
C GLY A 76 5.72 -11.37 13.77
N ASP A 77 4.47 -11.21 13.37
CA ASP A 77 3.93 -9.94 12.87
C ASP A 77 2.51 -9.62 13.36
N ILE A 78 1.99 -10.40 14.31
CA ILE A 78 0.67 -10.21 14.88
C ILE A 78 0.76 -9.59 16.28
N VAL A 79 0.24 -8.38 16.39
CA VAL A 79 0.04 -7.71 17.68
C VAL A 79 -1.23 -8.24 18.33
N LEU A 80 -1.10 -8.82 19.54
CA LEU A 80 -2.21 -9.26 20.37
C LEU A 80 -2.14 -8.60 21.76
N PRO A 81 -2.64 -7.35 21.91
CA PRO A 81 -2.55 -6.62 23.19
C PRO A 81 -3.28 -7.33 24.33
N ASN A 82 -4.37 -8.03 23.99
CA ASN A 82 -5.13 -8.84 24.93
C ASN A 82 -5.21 -10.28 24.41
N LEU A 83 -4.12 -11.03 24.61
CA LEU A 83 -4.04 -12.45 24.25
C LEU A 83 -5.15 -13.26 24.92
N LYS A 84 -5.38 -13.07 26.22
CA LYS A 84 -6.42 -13.80 26.97
C LYS A 84 -7.81 -13.59 26.36
N GLY A 85 -8.17 -12.34 26.04
CA GLY A 85 -9.44 -12.03 25.37
C GLY A 85 -9.54 -12.56 23.94
N PHE A 86 -8.43 -12.92 23.30
CA PHE A 86 -8.40 -13.59 22.01
C PHE A 86 -8.65 -15.11 22.14
N LEU A 87 -8.15 -15.72 23.22
CA LEU A 87 -8.26 -17.16 23.50
C LEU A 87 -9.59 -17.55 24.15
N ASP A 88 -10.12 -16.71 25.03
CA ASP A 88 -11.30 -17.02 25.85
C ASP A 88 -12.62 -17.05 25.06
N TYR A 89 -12.59 -16.77 23.75
CA TYR A 89 -13.79 -16.83 22.93
C TYR A 89 -14.20 -18.30 22.65
N PRO A 90 -15.47 -18.68 22.86
CA PRO A 90 -15.92 -20.06 22.66
C PRO A 90 -15.57 -20.58 21.27
N ASN A 91 -14.92 -21.76 21.22
CA ASN A 91 -14.43 -22.37 19.97
C ASN A 91 -13.41 -21.54 19.19
N SER A 92 -12.71 -20.61 19.85
CA SER A 92 -11.45 -20.05 19.35
C SER A 92 -10.38 -21.15 19.40
N ARG A 93 -9.74 -21.41 18.26
CA ARG A 93 -8.59 -22.32 18.18
C ARG A 93 -7.46 -21.52 17.57
N LEU A 94 -6.36 -21.38 18.32
CA LEU A 94 -5.15 -20.68 17.86
C LEU A 94 -4.58 -21.26 16.55
N GLU A 95 -4.92 -22.50 16.23
CA GLU A 95 -4.49 -23.21 15.03
C GLU A 95 -5.14 -22.69 13.73
N ARG A 96 -6.10 -21.75 13.80
CA ARG A 96 -6.87 -21.28 12.64
C ARG A 96 -6.58 -19.82 12.34
N SER A 97 -6.28 -19.52 11.08
CA SER A 97 -5.96 -18.17 10.58
C SER A 97 -7.15 -17.20 10.48
N ALA A 98 -8.37 -17.59 10.91
CA ALA A 98 -9.58 -16.79 10.74
C ALA A 98 -10.28 -16.47 12.07
N VAL A 99 -10.47 -15.17 12.33
CA VAL A 99 -11.19 -14.66 13.51
C VAL A 99 -12.70 -14.92 13.39
N ARG A 100 -13.27 -15.52 14.44
CA ARG A 100 -14.71 -15.88 14.49
C ARG A 100 -15.56 -14.82 15.15
N GLN A 101 -14.96 -14.00 16.01
CA GLN A 101 -15.59 -12.92 16.75
C GLN A 101 -16.19 -11.88 15.79
N PHE A 102 -17.52 -11.80 15.72
CA PHE A 102 -18.21 -10.85 14.84
C PHE A 102 -17.84 -9.39 15.12
N TYR A 103 -17.64 -9.03 16.39
CA TYR A 103 -17.25 -7.67 16.77
C TYR A 103 -15.85 -7.28 16.27
N ARG A 104 -14.98 -8.24 15.96
CA ARG A 104 -13.66 -8.00 15.34
C ARG A 104 -13.73 -7.92 13.81
N ARG A 105 -14.91 -8.01 13.20
CA ARG A 105 -15.07 -7.85 11.76
C ARG A 105 -15.36 -6.38 11.44
N TRP A 106 -14.91 -5.96 10.26
CA TRP A 106 -15.29 -4.68 9.68
C TRP A 106 -16.75 -4.74 9.20
N PRO A 107 -17.61 -3.83 9.68
CA PRO A 107 -19.02 -3.82 9.29
C PRO A 107 -19.18 -3.71 7.78
N ASN A 108 -20.02 -4.57 7.20
CA ASN A 108 -20.29 -4.61 5.75
C ASN A 108 -19.04 -4.80 4.87
N GLY A 109 -17.93 -5.32 5.43
CA GLY A 109 -16.66 -5.45 4.72
C GLY A 109 -16.01 -4.11 4.36
N LYS A 110 -16.48 -2.99 4.94
CA LYS A 110 -15.94 -1.64 4.69
C LYS A 110 -14.89 -1.30 5.74
N ILE A 111 -13.70 -0.97 5.27
CA ILE A 111 -12.55 -0.59 6.10
C ILE A 111 -12.27 0.90 5.85
N PRO A 112 -12.79 1.81 6.70
CA PRO A 112 -12.29 3.17 6.74
C PRO A 112 -10.78 3.17 6.92
N TYR A 113 -10.05 3.95 6.12
CA TYR A 113 -8.60 4.02 6.26
C TYR A 113 -8.09 5.46 6.12
N ALA A 114 -6.95 5.69 6.76
CA ALA A 114 -6.06 6.82 6.49
C ALA A 114 -4.64 6.26 6.37
N ILE A 115 -3.78 6.98 5.67
CA ILE A 115 -2.36 6.65 5.56
C ILE A 115 -1.52 7.84 6.00
N SER A 116 -0.30 7.58 6.44
CA SER A 116 0.70 8.59 6.77
C SER A 116 1.04 9.47 5.56
N SER A 117 1.13 10.79 5.78
CA SER A 117 1.65 11.77 4.84
C SER A 117 3.08 11.47 4.39
N ARG A 118 3.86 10.80 5.25
CA ARG A 118 5.25 10.42 4.98
C ARG A 118 5.42 9.42 3.84
N TYR A 119 4.36 8.76 3.38
CA TYR A 119 4.48 7.89 2.21
C TYR A 119 4.64 8.71 0.93
N GLY A 120 5.78 8.53 0.27
CA GLY A 120 6.02 9.15 -1.04
C GLY A 120 5.16 8.55 -2.16
N PRO A 121 5.16 9.17 -3.35
CA PRO A 121 4.30 8.76 -4.47
C PRO A 121 4.43 7.28 -4.87
N TYR A 122 5.63 6.71 -4.81
CA TYR A 122 5.82 5.29 -5.15
C TYR A 122 5.16 4.39 -4.10
N SER A 123 5.44 4.60 -2.81
CA SER A 123 4.82 3.79 -1.74
C SER A 123 3.29 3.90 -1.73
N ARG A 124 2.75 5.10 -1.95
CA ARG A 124 1.30 5.32 -2.07
C ARG A 124 0.70 4.48 -3.20
N SER A 125 1.36 4.44 -4.35
CA SER A 125 0.91 3.63 -5.49
C SER A 125 0.95 2.11 -5.21
N VAL A 126 1.94 1.64 -4.44
CA VAL A 126 2.05 0.24 -4.00
C VAL A 126 0.93 -0.11 -3.02
N ILE A 127 0.64 0.75 -2.03
CA ILE A 127 -0.48 0.56 -1.10
C ILE A 127 -1.81 0.56 -1.87
N ALA A 128 -1.99 1.48 -2.82
CA ALA A 128 -3.17 1.53 -3.68
C ALA A 128 -3.36 0.24 -4.50
N LYS A 129 -2.27 -0.30 -5.07
CA LYS A 129 -2.26 -1.58 -5.78
C LYS A 129 -2.74 -2.73 -4.88
N ALA A 130 -2.24 -2.80 -3.64
CA ALA A 130 -2.64 -3.83 -2.68
C ALA A 130 -4.14 -3.72 -2.33
N MET A 131 -4.64 -2.51 -2.05
CA MET A 131 -6.06 -2.27 -1.78
C MET A 131 -6.95 -2.65 -2.98
N LYS A 132 -6.53 -2.28 -4.20
CA LYS A 132 -7.22 -2.65 -5.43
C LYS A 132 -7.34 -4.17 -5.59
N LYS A 133 -6.28 -4.91 -5.24
CA LYS A 133 -6.32 -6.38 -5.32
C LYS A 133 -7.41 -6.97 -4.43
N PHE A 134 -7.60 -6.46 -3.21
CA PHE A 134 -8.71 -6.88 -2.35
C PHE A 134 -10.07 -6.59 -2.98
N HIS A 135 -10.22 -5.45 -3.66
CA HIS A 135 -11.49 -5.07 -4.29
C HIS A 135 -11.85 -6.02 -5.44
N GLU A 136 -10.85 -6.52 -6.17
CA GLU A 136 -11.01 -7.45 -7.29
C GLU A 136 -11.42 -8.86 -6.86
N ILE A 137 -10.85 -9.37 -5.76
CA ILE A 137 -10.97 -10.80 -5.39
C ILE A 137 -11.91 -11.07 -4.21
N SER A 138 -12.42 -10.03 -3.55
CA SER A 138 -13.24 -10.17 -2.35
C SER A 138 -14.31 -9.10 -2.26
N CYS A 139 -15.17 -9.18 -1.24
CA CYS A 139 -16.13 -8.12 -0.90
C CYS A 139 -15.55 -7.01 0.00
N VAL A 140 -14.27 -7.10 0.38
CA VAL A 140 -13.61 -6.09 1.23
C VAL A 140 -13.41 -4.79 0.46
N ARG A 141 -13.79 -3.66 1.06
CA ARG A 141 -13.69 -2.32 0.47
C ARG A 141 -12.98 -1.38 1.41
N PHE A 142 -11.80 -0.93 1.00
CA PHE A 142 -11.10 0.19 1.63
C PHE A 142 -11.77 1.49 1.21
N ILE A 143 -12.20 2.30 2.18
CA ILE A 143 -12.85 3.60 1.93
C ILE A 143 -12.10 4.70 2.66
N PRO A 144 -11.92 5.89 2.05
CA PRO A 144 -11.30 7.03 2.74
C PRO A 144 -12.01 7.32 4.07
N ARG A 145 -11.23 7.55 5.13
CA ARG A 145 -11.77 7.93 6.44
C ARG A 145 -12.54 9.24 6.32
N VAL A 146 -13.61 9.34 7.11
CA VAL A 146 -14.42 10.55 7.28
C VAL A 146 -14.50 10.76 8.79
N HIS A 147 -13.85 11.81 9.30
CA HIS A 147 -13.55 11.96 10.73
C HIS A 147 -14.79 11.92 11.64
N ASP A 148 -15.90 12.50 11.20
CA ASP A 148 -17.17 12.56 11.92
C ASP A 148 -18.01 11.28 11.86
N LYS A 149 -17.65 10.32 10.98
CA LYS A 149 -18.43 9.08 10.74
C LYS A 149 -17.70 7.82 11.15
N HIS A 150 -16.37 7.83 11.12
CA HIS A 150 -15.55 6.65 11.29
C HIS A 150 -14.71 6.76 12.57
N ASN A 151 -15.26 6.22 13.66
CA ASN A 151 -14.57 6.10 14.95
C ASN A 151 -13.49 5.01 14.94
N ASP A 152 -13.74 3.94 14.16
CA ASP A 152 -12.78 2.86 13.94
C ASP A 152 -12.28 2.92 12.50
N TYR A 153 -10.97 2.90 12.32
CA TYR A 153 -10.34 2.98 11.01
C TYR A 153 -8.96 2.31 11.04
N LEU A 154 -8.45 1.96 9.87
CA LEU A 154 -7.10 1.47 9.69
C LEU A 154 -6.18 2.67 9.43
N TYR A 155 -5.19 2.88 10.28
CA TYR A 155 -4.09 3.80 9.96
C TYR A 155 -2.86 3.04 9.47
N ILE A 156 -2.42 3.33 8.25
CA ILE A 156 -1.23 2.71 7.65
C ILE A 156 -0.09 3.73 7.73
N MET A 157 1.02 3.36 8.36
CA MET A 157 2.16 4.27 8.53
C MET A 157 3.50 3.54 8.44
N PRO A 158 4.56 4.23 8.03
CA PRO A 158 5.90 3.67 8.11
C PRO A 158 6.27 3.47 9.59
N HIS A 159 6.61 2.24 9.94
CA HIS A 159 7.12 1.86 11.27
C HIS A 159 8.34 0.95 11.09
N ASP A 160 8.98 0.56 12.18
CA ASP A 160 10.19 -0.28 12.22
C ASP A 160 9.97 -1.77 11.89
N GLY A 161 9.06 -2.10 10.99
CA GLY A 161 8.76 -3.46 10.55
C GLY A 161 7.39 -3.57 9.91
N CYS A 162 6.96 -4.79 9.63
CA CYS A 162 5.64 -5.10 9.11
C CYS A 162 4.87 -5.88 10.18
N TYR A 163 3.77 -5.33 10.67
CA TYR A 163 2.91 -5.99 11.64
C TYR A 163 1.51 -5.36 11.67
N SER A 164 0.54 -6.08 12.23
CA SER A 164 -0.81 -5.56 12.40
C SER A 164 -1.54 -6.20 13.59
N LEU A 165 -2.65 -5.58 13.99
CA LEU A 165 -3.66 -6.21 14.85
C LEU A 165 -4.54 -7.14 14.01
N VAL A 166 -5.14 -8.16 14.64
CA VAL A 166 -6.09 -9.05 13.94
C VAL A 166 -7.53 -8.54 14.00
N GLY A 167 -8.07 -8.19 12.83
CA GLY A 167 -9.44 -7.70 12.66
C GLY A 167 -9.60 -6.23 13.06
N ARG A 168 -10.85 -5.79 13.24
CA ARG A 168 -11.21 -4.47 13.76
C ARG A 168 -10.94 -4.42 15.27
N ALA A 169 -9.89 -3.71 15.67
CA ALA A 169 -9.49 -3.54 17.06
C ALA A 169 -10.22 -2.39 17.79
N GLY A 170 -10.79 -1.44 17.03
CA GLY A 170 -11.43 -0.24 17.54
C GLY A 170 -10.47 0.95 17.58
N GLY A 171 -10.98 2.17 17.38
CA GLY A 171 -10.14 3.39 17.34
C GLY A 171 -9.24 3.48 16.11
N ARG A 172 -7.96 3.82 16.35
CA ARG A 172 -6.89 3.91 15.34
C ARG A 172 -6.00 2.67 15.39
#